data_AF-A0A0Q6GH92-F1
#
_entry.id   AF-A0A0Q6GH92-F1
#
_cell.length_a   1.000
_cell.length_b   1.000
_cell.length_c   1.000
_cell.angle_alpha   90.00
_cell.angle_beta   90.00
_cell.angle_gamma   90.00
#
_symmetry.space_group_name_H-M   'P 1'
#
loop_
_entity.id
_entity.type
_entity.pdbx_description
1 polymer ?
#
loop_
_entity_poly.entity_id
_entity_poly.type
_entity_poly.pdbx_seq_one_letter_code
_entity_poly.pdbx_strand_id
1 'polypeptide(L)'
;MFARQPSEKKPQDVDLRFVSDVYWIPPQADDLIRVPPAVFMYAAPAIPRMEVFSSAVFEKTGAAPMGEFFFLVDREKNRTLCVYSLMDECSVPMWVESIDLIVVAREFRDECRRNCWATEAYS
;
A
#
# COMPACT_ATOMS: atom_id res chain seq x y z
N MET A 1 -17.65 -42.19 -39.15
CA MET A 1 -16.83 -40.97 -39.28
C MET A 1 -17.33 -39.96 -38.26
N PHE A 2 -16.47 -39.50 -37.35
CA PHE A 2 -16.76 -38.44 -36.39
C PHE A 2 -16.23 -37.10 -36.91
N ALA A 3 -17.04 -36.04 -36.87
CA ALA A 3 -16.64 -34.64 -36.62
C ALA A 3 -17.94 -33.79 -36.54
N ARG A 4 -18.47 -33.55 -35.34
CA ARG A 4 -18.22 -32.43 -34.42
C ARG A 4 -18.90 -31.11 -34.85
N GLN A 5 -19.92 -30.75 -34.07
CA GLN A 5 -20.65 -29.47 -34.05
C GLN A 5 -19.71 -28.26 -33.93
N PRO A 6 -20.10 -27.09 -34.46
CA PRO A 6 -19.38 -25.85 -34.22
C PRO A 6 -19.63 -25.40 -32.77
N SER A 7 -18.62 -25.49 -31.91
CA SER A 7 -18.66 -24.80 -30.62
C SER A 7 -18.34 -23.34 -30.88
N GLU A 8 -19.38 -22.50 -30.88
CA GLU A 8 -19.26 -21.08 -30.59
C GLU A 8 -18.49 -20.92 -29.28
N LYS A 9 -17.24 -20.46 -29.36
CA LYS A 9 -16.57 -19.85 -28.22
C LYS A 9 -16.68 -18.35 -28.40
N LYS A 10 -17.68 -17.75 -27.74
CA LYS A 10 -17.63 -16.33 -27.39
C LYS A 10 -16.25 -16.06 -26.75
N PRO A 11 -15.61 -14.93 -27.04
CA PRO A 11 -14.47 -14.50 -26.24
C PRO A 11 -14.95 -14.49 -24.78
N GLN A 12 -14.21 -15.17 -23.92
CA GLN A 12 -14.46 -15.10 -22.49
C GLN A 12 -14.41 -13.62 -22.13
N ASP A 13 -15.53 -13.06 -21.69
CA ASP A 13 -15.55 -11.82 -20.94
C ASP A 13 -14.55 -12.02 -19.80
N VAL A 14 -13.38 -11.38 -19.94
CA VAL A 14 -12.40 -11.32 -18.87
C VAL A 14 -13.08 -10.55 -17.75
N ASP A 15 -13.43 -11.25 -16.69
CA ASP A 15 -14.06 -10.68 -15.52
C ASP A 15 -13.08 -9.68 -14.90
N LEU A 16 -13.31 -8.39 -15.14
CA LEU A 16 -12.52 -7.26 -14.60
C LEU A 16 -12.62 -7.14 -13.07
N ARG A 17 -13.28 -8.10 -12.40
CA ARG A 17 -13.29 -8.26 -10.95
C ARG A 17 -12.07 -9.02 -10.43
N PHE A 18 -10.91 -8.92 -11.09
CA PHE A 18 -9.62 -9.17 -10.43
C PHE A 18 -9.39 -8.08 -9.38
N VAL A 19 -10.19 -8.13 -8.32
CA VAL A 19 -9.83 -7.61 -7.01
C VAL A 19 -8.72 -8.55 -6.58
N SER A 20 -7.49 -8.23 -6.94
CA SER A 20 -6.33 -8.90 -6.40
C SER A 20 -6.43 -8.75 -4.89
N ASP A 21 -6.84 -9.85 -4.28
CA ASP A 21 -6.99 -9.98 -2.86
C ASP A 21 -5.61 -9.65 -2.27
N VAL A 22 -5.46 -8.51 -1.60
CA VAL A 22 -4.20 -8.09 -1.00
C VAL A 22 -4.10 -8.60 0.43
N TYR A 23 -2.95 -9.12 0.82
CA TYR A 23 -2.65 -9.38 2.24
C TYR A 23 -1.60 -8.39 2.75
N TRP A 24 -1.89 -7.84 3.92
CA TRP A 24 -1.10 -6.81 4.58
C TRP A 24 -0.30 -7.43 5.71
N ILE A 25 1.03 -7.28 5.71
CA ILE A 25 1.85 -7.72 6.83
C ILE A 25 1.72 -6.72 7.97
N PRO A 26 1.55 -7.14 9.24
CA PRO A 26 1.51 -6.18 10.35
C PRO A 26 2.72 -5.24 10.36
N PRO A 27 2.55 -3.93 10.62
CA PRO A 27 3.67 -3.00 10.68
C PRO A 27 4.74 -3.43 11.69
N GLN A 28 6.00 -3.33 11.29
CA GLN A 28 7.17 -3.67 12.10
C GLN A 28 8.05 -2.44 12.27
N ALA A 29 8.73 -2.34 13.41
CA ALA A 29 9.72 -1.28 13.61
C ALA A 29 10.80 -1.38 12.55
N ASP A 30 11.19 -0.25 11.96
CA ASP A 30 12.19 -0.19 10.89
C ASP A 30 13.18 0.95 11.14
N ASP A 31 14.31 0.89 10.44
CA ASP A 31 15.33 1.92 10.52
C ASP A 31 14.97 3.12 9.64
N LEU A 32 15.17 4.32 10.19
CA LEU A 32 14.87 5.60 9.52
C LEU A 32 15.60 5.74 8.16
N ILE A 33 16.76 5.10 7.98
CA ILE A 33 17.51 5.11 6.73
C ILE A 33 16.77 4.47 5.55
N ARG A 34 15.74 3.65 5.81
CA ARG A 34 14.93 3.01 4.77
C ARG A 34 13.79 3.89 4.28
N VAL A 35 13.45 4.96 5.01
CA VAL A 35 12.42 5.91 4.59
C VAL A 35 12.95 6.73 3.41
N PRO A 36 12.17 6.88 2.31
CA PRO A 36 12.56 7.72 1.19
C PRO A 36 12.98 9.14 1.66
N PRO A 37 14.14 9.67 1.22
CA PRO A 37 14.68 10.92 1.76
C PRO A 37 13.73 12.12 1.66
N ALA A 38 12.91 12.19 0.61
CA ALA A 38 11.90 13.23 0.43
C ALA A 38 10.84 13.23 1.54
N VAL A 39 10.42 12.04 1.98
CA VAL A 39 9.46 11.87 3.09
C VAL A 39 10.09 12.28 4.41
N PHE A 40 11.34 11.88 4.63
CA PHE A 40 12.09 12.28 5.82
C PHE A 40 12.22 13.79 5.92
N MET A 41 12.59 14.47 4.83
CA MET A 41 12.70 15.94 4.80
C MET A 41 11.36 16.64 5.09
N TYR A 42 10.25 16.05 4.67
CA TYR A 42 8.91 16.56 4.98
C TYR A 42 8.54 16.34 6.47
N ALA A 43 8.87 15.18 7.02
CA ALA A 43 8.48 14.78 8.37
C ALA A 43 9.37 15.38 9.48
N ALA A 44 10.67 15.55 9.21
CA ALA A 44 11.65 15.99 10.20
C ALA A 44 11.34 17.34 10.88
N PRO A 45 10.79 18.36 10.19
CA PRO A 45 10.37 19.59 10.84
C PRO A 45 9.13 19.43 11.73
N ALA A 46 8.31 18.39 11.51
CA ALA A 46 7.02 18.21 12.15
C ALA A 46 7.04 17.20 13.31
N ILE A 47 7.98 16.26 13.30
CA ILE A 47 8.10 15.15 14.24
C ILE A 47 9.49 15.18 14.90
N PRO A 48 9.61 15.66 16.16
CA PRO A 48 10.91 15.79 16.84
C PRO A 48 11.61 14.46 17.12
N ARG A 49 10.84 13.39 17.32
CA ARG A 49 11.32 12.03 17.62
C ARG A 49 10.55 11.02 16.76
N MET A 50 11.08 10.76 15.57
CA MET A 50 10.45 9.83 14.63
C MET A 50 10.70 8.38 15.04
N GLU A 51 9.63 7.66 15.31
CA GLU A 51 9.61 6.20 15.27
C GLU A 51 9.08 5.77 13.90
N VAL A 52 9.81 4.90 13.22
CA VAL A 52 9.44 4.41 11.89
C VAL A 52 8.96 2.98 12.01
N PHE A 53 7.81 2.73 11.41
CA PHE A 53 7.34 1.39 11.15
C PHE A 53 7.15 1.21 9.66
N SER A 54 7.47 0.03 9.15
CA SER A 54 7.22 -0.33 7.76
C SER A 54 6.32 -1.55 7.67
N SER A 55 5.63 -1.64 6.55
CA SER A 55 4.80 -2.78 6.20
C SER A 55 4.89 -3.01 4.70
N ALA A 56 4.72 -4.26 4.28
CA ALA A 56 4.59 -4.62 2.88
C ALA A 56 3.20 -5.19 2.59
N VAL A 57 2.72 -4.91 1.38
CA VAL A 57 1.48 -5.47 0.85
C VAL A 57 1.83 -6.40 -0.28
N PHE A 58 1.11 -7.52 -0.36
CA PHE A 58 1.34 -8.54 -1.38
C PHE A 58 0.05 -8.87 -2.10
N GLU A 59 0.16 -9.08 -3.40
CA GLU A 59 -0.89 -9.68 -4.21
C GLU A 59 -1.07 -11.16 -3.80
N LYS A 60 -2.27 -11.62 -3.38
CA LYS A 60 -2.45 -13.01 -2.92
C LYS A 60 -2.15 -14.07 -4.00
N THR A 61 -2.37 -13.74 -5.26
CA THR A 61 -2.23 -14.65 -6.40
C THR A 61 -0.77 -14.94 -6.74
N GLY A 62 0.06 -13.91 -6.76
CA GLY A 62 1.48 -14.02 -7.10
C GLY A 62 2.44 -13.96 -5.91
N ALA A 63 1.95 -13.59 -4.72
CA ALA A 63 2.76 -13.14 -3.59
C ALA A 63 3.79 -12.06 -4.01
N ALA A 64 3.44 -11.25 -5.01
CA ALA A 64 4.28 -10.18 -5.50
C ALA A 64 4.16 -8.96 -4.57
N PRO A 65 5.28 -8.33 -4.15
CA PRO A 65 5.23 -7.12 -3.34
C PRO A 65 4.61 -5.98 -4.15
N MET A 66 3.55 -5.39 -3.61
CA MET A 66 2.83 -4.26 -4.20
C MET A 66 3.33 -2.91 -3.68
N GLY A 67 4.41 -2.89 -2.90
CA GLY A 67 5.07 -1.70 -2.37
C GLY A 67 5.28 -1.74 -0.85
N GLU A 68 6.02 -0.76 -0.36
CA GLU A 68 6.32 -0.55 1.05
C GLU A 68 5.49 0.61 1.60
N PHE A 69 5.01 0.45 2.82
CA PHE A 69 4.21 1.43 3.55
C PHE A 69 5.01 1.86 4.76
N PHE A 70 5.26 3.16 4.87
CA PHE A 70 5.98 3.76 5.98
C PHE A 70 5.03 4.53 6.89
N PHE A 71 5.21 4.35 8.20
CA PHE A 71 4.46 5.00 9.25
C PHE A 71 5.44 5.72 10.17
N LEU A 72 5.40 7.04 10.17
CA LEU A 72 6.24 7.88 11.02
C LEU A 72 5.37 8.41 12.17
N VAL A 73 5.62 7.90 13.37
CA VAL A 73 4.77 8.15 14.54
C VAL A 73 5.19 9.42 15.25
N ASP A 74 4.22 10.32 15.47
CA ASP A 74 4.32 11.53 16.28
C ASP A 74 3.54 11.31 17.58
N ARG A 75 4.22 10.75 18.59
CA ARG A 75 3.61 10.47 19.90
C ARG A 75 3.24 11.73 20.67
N GLU A 76 3.89 12.86 20.40
CA GLU A 76 3.60 14.13 21.08
C GLU A 76 2.23 14.67 20.67
N LYS A 77 1.87 14.51 19.40
CA LYS A 77 0.58 14.95 18.85
C LYS A 77 -0.43 13.83 18.64
N ASN A 78 -0.09 12.61 19.04
CA ASN A 78 -0.93 11.41 18.91
C ASN A 78 -1.43 11.16 17.47
N ARG A 79 -0.51 11.24 16.51
CA ARG A 79 -0.81 11.07 15.08
C ARG A 79 0.32 10.36 14.36
N THR A 80 0.04 9.85 13.17
CA THR A 80 0.99 9.12 12.34
C THR A 80 0.99 9.69 10.93
N LEU A 81 2.18 9.96 10.39
CA LEU A 81 2.36 10.29 8.99
C LEU A 81 2.54 9.00 8.20
N CYS A 82 1.71 8.80 7.18
CA CYS A 82 1.70 7.60 6.35
C CYS A 82 2.18 7.94 4.95
N VAL A 83 3.05 7.09 4.40
CA VAL A 83 3.49 7.18 3.01
C VAL A 83 3.55 5.79 2.40
N TYR A 84 3.08 5.67 1.18
CA TYR A 84 3.26 4.50 0.34
C TYR A 84 4.41 4.76 -0.64
N SER A 85 5.27 3.77 -0.84
CA SER A 85 6.35 3.83 -1.82
C SER A 85 6.44 2.56 -2.65
N LEU A 86 6.62 2.73 -3.96
CA LEU A 86 6.84 1.65 -4.91
C LEU A 86 7.85 2.12 -5.96
N MET A 87 8.94 1.37 -6.15
CA MET A 87 9.93 1.61 -7.20
C MET A 87 10.38 3.08 -7.31
N ASP A 88 10.81 3.67 -6.20
CA ASP A 88 11.26 5.07 -6.07
C ASP A 88 10.16 6.15 -6.20
N GLU A 89 8.92 5.77 -6.47
CA GLU A 89 7.77 6.67 -6.38
C GLU A 89 7.18 6.64 -4.96
N CYS A 90 6.64 7.77 -4.53
CA CYS A 90 6.03 7.93 -3.21
C CYS A 90 4.67 8.64 -3.33
N SER A 91 3.69 8.20 -2.54
CA SER A 91 2.43 8.91 -2.40
C SER A 91 2.63 10.26 -1.74
N VAL A 92 1.64 11.15 -1.89
CA VAL A 92 1.55 12.33 -1.03
C VAL A 92 1.42 11.87 0.44
N PRO A 93 2.22 12.41 1.37
CA PRO A 93 2.11 12.05 2.78
C PRO A 93 0.76 12.40 3.37
N MET A 94 0.19 11.49 4.15
CA MET A 94 -1.12 11.65 4.80
C MET A 94 -0.98 11.58 6.32
N TRP A 95 -1.62 12.50 7.03
CA TRP A 95 -1.75 12.41 8.48
C TRP A 95 -2.98 11.61 8.87
N VAL A 96 -2.80 10.70 9.83
CA VAL A 96 -3.87 9.99 10.53
C VAL A 96 -3.78 10.35 12.01
N GLU A 97 -4.88 10.79 12.61
CA GLU A 97 -4.95 11.23 14.02
C GLU A 97 -5.04 10.01 14.97
N SER A 98 -4.04 9.12 14.88
CA SER A 98 -3.87 7.96 15.74
C SER A 98 -2.41 7.50 15.72
N ILE A 99 -1.99 6.82 16.79
CA ILE A 99 -0.71 6.07 16.86
C ILE A 99 -0.93 4.56 16.91
N ASP A 100 -2.18 4.09 16.90
CA ASP A 100 -2.51 2.68 16.75
C ASP A 100 -2.30 2.28 15.28
N LEU A 101 -1.17 1.63 15.01
CA LEU A 101 -0.74 1.28 13.67
C LEU A 101 -1.72 0.35 12.94
N ILE A 102 -2.57 -0.41 13.65
CA ILE A 102 -3.60 -1.24 13.02
C ILE A 102 -4.73 -0.36 12.49
N VAL A 103 -5.14 0.65 13.26
CA VAL A 103 -6.14 1.64 12.84
C VAL A 103 -5.59 2.46 11.67
N VAL A 104 -4.37 2.98 11.84
CA VAL A 104 -3.68 3.78 10.82
C VAL A 104 -3.53 3.02 9.51
N ALA A 105 -3.06 1.76 9.54
CA ALA A 105 -2.91 0.95 8.33
C ALA A 105 -4.25 0.69 7.62
N ARG A 106 -5.35 0.54 8.37
CA ARG A 106 -6.69 0.37 7.78
C ARG A 106 -7.16 1.64 7.08
N GLU A 107 -7.05 2.79 7.74
CA GLU A 107 -7.44 4.07 7.16
C GLU A 107 -6.60 4.40 5.93
N PHE A 108 -5.28 4.21 6.02
CA PHE A 108 -4.38 4.49 4.91
C PHE A 108 -4.62 3.55 3.72
N ARG A 109 -4.88 2.27 3.97
CA ARG A 109 -5.29 1.32 2.93
C ARG A 109 -6.56 1.78 2.21
N ASP A 110 -7.56 2.24 2.96
CA ASP A 110 -8.82 2.69 2.38
C ASP A 110 -8.64 3.98 1.57
N GLU A 111 -7.72 4.86 1.96
CA GLU A 111 -7.28 6.01 1.16
C GLU A 111 -6.56 5.58 -0.13
N CYS A 112 -5.57 4.69 -0.04
CA CYS A 112 -4.87 4.16 -1.21
C CYS A 112 -5.82 3.51 -2.22
N ARG A 113 -6.89 2.86 -1.75
CA ARG A 113 -7.95 2.31 -2.60
C ARG A 113 -8.79 3.38 -3.29
N ARG A 114 -9.15 4.45 -2.57
CA ARG A 114 -9.92 5.58 -3.14
C ARG A 114 -9.13 6.32 -4.22
N ASN A 115 -7.83 6.47 -4.01
CA ASN A 115 -6.93 7.19 -4.92
C ASN A 115 -6.22 6.29 -5.93
N CYS A 116 -6.56 4.99 -5.98
CA CYS A 116 -5.94 4.02 -6.89
C CYS A 116 -4.41 3.87 -6.75
N TRP A 117 -3.81 4.30 -5.64
CA TRP A 117 -2.36 4.26 -5.40
C TRP A 117 -1.80 2.83 -5.33
N ALA A 118 -2.63 1.87 -4.90
CA ALA A 118 -2.26 0.44 -4.87
C ALA A 118 -2.46 -0.27 -6.22
N THR A 119 -3.01 0.41 -7.23
CA THR A 119 -3.49 -0.21 -8.49
C THR A 119 -2.79 0.32 -9.74
N GLU A 120 -1.98 1.37 -9.66
CA GLU A 120 -1.27 1.92 -10.82
C GLU A 120 -0.16 1.00 -11.37
N ALA A 121 0.23 -0.05 -10.63
CA ALA A 121 1.13 -1.08 -11.15
C ALA A 121 0.48 -2.05 -12.18
N TYR A 122 -0.84 -1.95 -12.41
CA TYR A 122 -1.58 -2.82 -13.34
C TYR A 122 -2.59 -2.04 -14.21
N SER A 123 -2.20 -0.89 -14.75
CA SER A 123 -2.90 -0.26 -15.88
C SER A 123 -2.21 -0.52 -17.20
#